data_AF-A0A7X8ZNI4-F1
#
_entry.id   AF-A0A7X8ZNI4-F1
#
_cell.length_a   1.000
_cell.length_b   1.000
_cell.length_c   1.000
_cell.angle_alpha   90.00
_cell.angle_beta   90.00
_cell.angle_gamma   90.00
#
_symmetry.space_group_name_H-M   'P 1'
#
loop_
_entity.id
_entity.type
_entity.pdbx_description
1 polymer ?
#
loop_
_entity_poly.entity_id
_entity_poly.type
_entity_poly.pdbx_seq_one_letter_code
_entity_poly.pdbx_strand_id
1 'polypeptide(L)'
;VIFDEGHYMTIETAGILKSSKNEKEAQQFIDFILTEGQKEIAVANSMYPVNKNTELPSAYDYAPLPSKLFQLDKQYIAKNLDRILKEWTEVMSK
;
A
#
# COMPACT_ATOMS: atom_id res chain seq x y z
N VAL A 1 17.56 -5.82 -0.68
CA VAL A 1 17.99 -6.17 -2.05
C VAL A 1 16.98 -5.59 -3.01
N ILE A 2 17.42 -4.91 -4.06
CA ILE A 2 16.56 -4.49 -5.17
C ILE A 2 16.72 -5.55 -6.26
N PHE A 3 15.61 -6.11 -6.76
CA PHE A 3 15.61 -7.16 -7.78
C PHE A 3 15.54 -6.51 -9.17
N ASP A 4 16.23 -7.09 -10.16
CA ASP A 4 16.27 -6.56 -11.53
C ASP A 4 14.92 -6.70 -12.27
N GLU A 5 14.10 -7.67 -11.85
CA GLU A 5 12.75 -7.91 -12.32
C GLU A 5 11.76 -6.87 -11.78
N GLY A 6 12.12 -6.19 -10.69
CA GLY A 6 11.26 -5.23 -9.99
C GLY A 6 10.64 -5.79 -8.71
N HIS A 7 9.81 -4.97 -8.08
CA HIS A 7 9.15 -5.28 -6.82
C HIS A 7 7.63 -5.20 -6.97
N TYR A 8 6.91 -6.06 -6.25
CA TYR A 8 5.46 -5.98 -6.14
C TYR A 8 5.09 -4.79 -5.25
N MET A 9 4.33 -3.83 -5.78
CA MET A 9 3.92 -2.64 -5.03
C MET A 9 2.63 -2.89 -4.25
N THR A 10 2.67 -2.69 -2.94
CA THR A 10 1.48 -2.73 -2.08
C THR A 10 0.99 -1.31 -1.80
N ILE A 11 -0.32 -1.08 -1.93
CA ILE A 11 -0.97 0.18 -1.58
C ILE A 11 -1.95 -0.11 -0.44
N GLU A 12 -1.70 0.48 0.73
CA GLU A 12 -2.65 0.48 1.83
C GLU A 12 -3.77 1.50 1.56
N THR A 13 -5.01 1.14 1.84
CA THR A 13 -6.18 1.97 1.54
C THR A 13 -7.08 2.12 2.75
N ALA A 14 -7.73 3.28 2.86
CA ALA A 14 -8.79 3.53 3.83
C ALA A 14 -10.11 3.81 3.09
N GLY A 15 -11.22 3.38 3.67
CA GLY A 15 -12.55 3.57 3.10
C GLY A 15 -13.59 3.90 4.16
N ILE A 16 -14.58 4.70 3.79
CA ILE A 16 -15.70 5.06 4.66
C ILE A 16 -16.78 3.99 4.50
N LEU A 17 -17.23 3.41 5.62
CA LEU A 17 -18.33 2.45 5.59
C LEU A 17 -19.63 3.14 5.18
N LYS A 18 -20.38 2.52 4.28
CA LYS A 18 -21.72 2.99 3.84
C LYS A 18 -22.72 3.15 5.00
N SER A 19 -22.49 2.47 6.12
CA SER A 19 -23.33 2.55 7.32
C SER A 19 -22.84 3.56 8.35
N SER A 20 -21.83 4.39 8.03
CA SER A 20 -21.28 5.36 8.96
C SER A 20 -22.35 6.36 9.39
N LYS A 21 -22.43 6.64 10.69
CA LYS A 21 -23.30 7.69 11.23
C LYS A 21 -22.62 9.06 11.24
N ASN A 22 -21.31 9.09 10.95
CA ASN A 22 -20.45 10.27 11.00
C ASN A 22 -19.69 10.40 9.66
N GLU A 23 -20.42 10.36 8.53
CA GLU A 23 -19.80 10.37 7.19
C GLU A 23 -18.97 11.63 6.95
N LYS A 24 -19.43 12.80 7.45
CA LYS A 24 -18.74 14.07 7.28
C LYS A 24 -17.40 14.08 8.02
N GLU A 25 -17.39 13.65 9.27
CA GLU A 25 -16.18 13.56 10.09
C GLU A 25 -15.23 12.49 9.54
N ALA A 26 -15.77 11.37 9.04
CA ALA A 26 -14.98 10.36 8.37
C ALA A 26 -14.32 10.90 7.09
N GLN A 27 -15.02 11.71 6.29
CA GLN A 27 -14.42 12.37 5.13
C GLN A 27 -13.32 13.34 5.53
N GLN A 28 -13.55 14.16 6.57
CA GLN A 28 -12.52 15.06 7.12
C GLN A 28 -11.29 14.29 7.59
N PHE A 29 -11.47 13.12 8.21
CA PHE A 29 -10.36 12.26 8.60
C PHE A 29 -9.61 11.70 7.38
N ILE A 30 -10.32 11.24 6.35
CA ILE A 30 -9.70 10.81 5.08
C ILE A 30 -8.90 11.96 4.46
N ASP A 31 -9.46 13.17 4.40
CA ASP A 31 -8.78 14.33 3.84
C ASP A 31 -7.52 14.69 4.64
N PHE A 32 -7.58 14.62 5.98
CA PHE A 32 -6.44 14.81 6.86
C PHE A 32 -5.33 13.78 6.61
N ILE A 33 -5.65 12.47 6.57
CA ILE A 33 -4.62 11.44 6.38
C ILE A 33 -4.04 11.44 4.96
N LEU A 34 -4.75 11.97 3.95
CA LEU A 34 -4.25 12.16 2.59
C LEU A 34 -3.39 13.44 2.43
N THR A 35 -3.40 14.32 3.42
CA THR A 35 -2.67 15.59 3.42
C THR A 35 -1.70 15.67 4.61
N GLU A 36 -2.07 16.35 5.69
CA GLU A 36 -1.24 16.64 6.85
C GLU A 36 -0.71 15.36 7.53
N GLY A 37 -1.51 14.30 7.57
CA GLY A 37 -1.14 13.02 8.19
C GLY A 37 -0.12 12.19 7.41
N GLN A 38 0.14 12.49 6.13
CA GLN A 38 0.95 11.63 5.26
C GLN A 38 2.39 11.44 5.76
N LYS A 39 3.01 12.48 6.31
CA LYS A 39 4.40 12.42 6.81
C LYS A 39 4.50 11.44 7.97
N GLU A 40 3.61 11.57 8.96
CA GLU A 40 3.62 10.74 10.15
C GLU A 40 3.33 9.28 9.81
N ILE A 41 2.36 9.03 8.91
CA ILE A 41 2.06 7.68 8.42
C ILE A 41 3.27 7.06 7.71
N ALA A 42 3.91 7.80 6.79
CA ALA A 42 5.08 7.34 6.07
C ALA A 42 6.21 6.94 7.03
N VAL A 43 6.58 7.85 7.94
CA VAL A 43 7.67 7.64 8.90
C VAL A 43 7.36 6.49 9.86
N ALA A 44 6.17 6.46 10.46
CA ALA A 44 5.80 5.44 11.44
C ALA A 44 5.76 4.03 10.83
N ASN A 45 5.27 3.90 9.58
CA ASN A 45 5.16 2.60 8.90
C ASN A 45 6.39 2.25 8.06
N SER A 46 7.40 3.12 7.98
CA SER A 46 8.55 2.98 7.06
C SER A 46 8.10 2.76 5.60
N MET A 47 7.19 3.60 5.12
CA MET A 47 6.59 3.55 3.78
C MET A 47 6.75 4.88 3.04
N TYR A 48 6.50 4.89 1.73
CA TYR A 48 6.42 6.13 0.95
C TYR A 48 5.01 6.74 1.01
N PRO A 49 4.89 8.09 1.12
CA PRO A 49 3.59 8.76 1.06
C PRO A 49 3.01 8.73 -0.36
N VAL A 50 1.68 8.71 -0.46
CA VAL A 50 0.98 8.82 -1.74
C VAL A 50 0.92 10.27 -2.23
N ASN A 51 0.93 11.23 -1.30
CA ASN A 51 0.98 12.64 -1.63
C ASN A 51 2.42 13.07 -1.95
N LYS A 52 2.65 13.45 -3.22
CA LYS A 52 3.99 13.83 -3.72
C LYS A 52 4.54 15.11 -3.10
N ASN A 53 3.69 15.92 -2.47
CA ASN A 53 4.09 17.16 -1.81
C ASN A 53 4.48 16.96 -0.35
N THR A 54 4.45 15.71 0.17
CA THR A 54 4.84 15.42 1.55
C THR A 54 6.36 15.50 1.70
N GLU A 55 6.82 16.41 2.55
CA GLU A 55 8.23 16.53 2.91
C GLU A 55 8.65 15.42 3.88
N LEU A 56 9.64 14.63 3.47
CA LEU A 56 10.17 13.50 4.24
C LEU A 56 11.51 13.85 4.90
N PRO A 57 11.86 13.21 6.03
CA PRO A 57 13.16 13.39 6.64
C PRO A 57 14.28 12.80 5.76
N SER A 58 15.51 13.31 5.91
CA SER A 58 16.69 12.89 5.13
C SER A 58 17.02 11.40 5.21
N ALA A 59 16.48 10.68 6.18
CA ALA A 59 16.57 9.21 6.23
C ALA A 59 16.02 8.56 4.93
N TYR A 60 15.05 9.18 4.27
CA TYR A 60 14.46 8.68 3.02
C TYR A 60 15.38 8.83 1.81
N ASP A 61 16.43 9.64 1.88
CA ASP A 61 17.46 9.75 0.82
C ASP A 61 18.21 8.42 0.64
N TYR A 62 18.20 7.57 1.67
CA TYR A 62 18.81 6.25 1.68
C TYR A 62 17.79 5.11 1.51
N ALA A 63 16.49 5.43 1.46
CA ALA A 63 15.44 4.43 1.34
C ALA A 63 15.45 3.82 -0.08
N PRO A 64 15.46 2.49 -0.21
CA PRO A 64 15.56 1.84 -1.51
C PRO A 64 14.28 2.02 -2.33
N LEU A 65 14.41 2.58 -3.53
CA LEU A 65 13.31 2.68 -4.49
C LEU A 65 13.58 1.78 -5.71
N PRO A 66 12.81 0.70 -5.91
CA PRO A 66 12.93 -0.15 -7.09
C PRO A 66 12.63 0.63 -8.39
N SER A 67 13.42 0.40 -9.43
CA SER A 67 13.22 1.02 -10.75
C SER A 67 11.99 0.48 -11.49
N LYS A 68 11.55 -0.73 -11.13
CA LYS A 68 10.36 -1.40 -11.66
C LYS A 68 9.42 -1.75 -10.51
N LEU A 69 8.19 -1.28 -10.61
CA LEU A 69 7.11 -1.60 -9.70
C LEU A 69 5.99 -2.28 -10.49
N PHE A 70 5.48 -3.40 -9.98
CA PHE A 70 4.38 -4.12 -10.62
C PHE A 70 3.27 -4.43 -9.64
N GLN A 71 2.05 -4.54 -10.17
CA GLN A 71 0.87 -5.03 -9.47
C GLN A 71 0.14 -6.00 -10.38
N LEU A 72 -0.44 -7.05 -9.80
CA LEU A 72 -1.34 -7.91 -10.55
C LEU A 72 -2.68 -7.21 -10.75
N ASP A 73 -3.32 -7.49 -11.89
CA ASP A 73 -4.67 -7.03 -12.14
C ASP A 73 -5.63 -7.54 -11.06
N LYS A 74 -6.49 -6.66 -10.54
CA LYS A 74 -7.37 -6.99 -9.41
C LYS A 74 -8.40 -8.05 -9.78
N GLN A 75 -8.88 -8.08 -11.03
CA GLN A 75 -9.83 -9.10 -11.48
C GLN A 75 -9.14 -10.45 -11.64
N TYR A 76 -7.89 -10.46 -12.12
CA TYR A 76 -7.07 -11.65 -12.15
C TYR A 76 -6.86 -12.23 -10.75
N ILE A 77 -6.50 -11.41 -9.76
CA ILE A 77 -6.37 -11.86 -8.36
C ILE A 77 -7.70 -12.45 -7.88
N ALA A 78 -8.81 -11.70 -7.99
CA ALA A 78 -10.12 -12.13 -7.51
C ALA A 78 -10.57 -13.47 -8.11
N LYS A 79 -10.25 -13.73 -9.39
CA LYS A 79 -10.59 -14.98 -10.08
C LYS A 79 -9.68 -16.16 -9.72
N ASN A 80 -8.42 -15.91 -9.36
CA ASN A 80 -7.39 -16.96 -9.28
C ASN A 80 -6.80 -17.18 -7.88
N LEU A 81 -7.12 -16.33 -6.89
CA LEU A 81 -6.47 -16.35 -5.58
C LEU A 81 -6.55 -17.72 -4.90
N ASP A 82 -7.72 -18.34 -4.87
CA ASP A 82 -7.93 -19.65 -4.24
C ASP A 82 -7.05 -20.74 -4.88
N ARG A 83 -6.95 -20.73 -6.22
CA ARG A 83 -6.09 -21.65 -6.96
C ARG A 83 -4.61 -21.42 -6.62
N ILE A 84 -4.16 -20.18 -6.65
CA ILE A 84 -2.76 -19.80 -6.38
C ILE A 84 -2.36 -20.20 -4.96
N LEU A 85 -3.21 -19.91 -3.97
CA LEU A 85 -2.96 -20.27 -2.57
C LEU A 85 -2.87 -21.79 -2.40
N LYS A 86 -3.78 -22.54 -3.01
CA LYS A 86 -3.75 -24.01 -2.97
C LYS A 86 -2.46 -24.57 -3.58
N GLU A 87 -2.09 -24.14 -4.79
CA GLU A 87 -0.87 -24.58 -5.47
C GLU A 87 0.39 -24.26 -4.64
N TRP A 88 0.45 -23.07 -4.05
CA TRP A 88 1.55 -22.67 -3.19
C TRP A 88 1.63 -23.56 -1.93
N THR A 89 0.52 -23.79 -1.24
CA THR A 89 0.48 -24.65 -0.05
C THR A 89 0.92 -26.08 -0.34
N GLU A 90 0.47 -26.66 -1.46
CA GLU A 90 0.82 -28.02 -1.87
C GLU A 90 2.32 -28.21 -2.14
N VAL A 91 2.99 -27.17 -2.64
CA VAL A 91 4.44 -27.18 -2.90
C VAL A 91 5.24 -26.90 -1.63
N MET A 92 4.79 -25.96 -0.79
CA MET A 92 5.59 -25.44 0.33
C MET A 92 5.36 -26.19 1.66
N SER A 93 4.30 -26.99 1.79
CA SER A 93 3.95 -27.68 3.05
C SER A 93 4.33 -29.17 3.06
N LYS A 94 5.26 -29.57 2.17
CA LYS A 94 5.90 -30.89 2.19
C LYS A 94 7.28 -30.80 2.81
#